data_AF-A0A3C1V5I6-F1
#
_entry.id   AF-A0A3C1V5I6-F1
#
_cell.length_a   1.000
_cell.length_b   1.000
_cell.length_c   1.000
_cell.angle_alpha   90.00
_cell.angle_beta   90.00
_cell.angle_gamma   90.00
#
_symmetry.space_group_name_H-M   'P 1'
#
loop_
_entity.id
_entity.type
_entity.pdbx_description
1 polymer ?
#
loop_
_entity_poly.entity_id
_entity_poly.type
_entity_poly.pdbx_seq_one_letter_code
_entity_poly.pdbx_strand_id
1 'polypeptide(L)'
;MYKLLLCWRYLRTRWIALASVISVTLGVATMIVVNAVMAGFSNEMQTRIHGILSDIVFESHSLSGFQDPQWHIDEINRAAGDQIAGMTPTVAVPAMLSFQVRGQWVTRQVMFIGIDPKTHAQVSDFGRYLQHPANREQLSFDLREGGYDTIDSQNPTETPTRPALEHAGWPHRRMRVNRERLWKERLESKNSAENSPARSVDQQVDAMLAATSPADDSSETPS
;
A
#
# COMPACT_ATOMS: atom_id res chain seq x y z
N MET A 1 -59.95 12.39 -8.06
CA MET A 1 -59.00 11.27 -8.21
C MET A 1 -58.94 10.65 -9.61
N TYR A 2 -59.98 10.71 -10.45
CA TYR A 2 -59.97 10.06 -11.78
C TYR A 2 -59.17 10.77 -12.90
N LYS A 3 -58.83 12.06 -12.75
CA LYS A 3 -58.15 12.83 -13.80
C LYS A 3 -56.77 12.27 -14.17
N LEU A 4 -55.97 11.83 -13.19
CA LEU A 4 -54.65 11.21 -13.45
C LEU A 4 -54.78 9.87 -14.18
N LEU A 5 -55.74 9.02 -13.78
CA LEU A 5 -56.01 7.74 -14.47
C LEU A 5 -56.48 7.97 -15.92
N LEU A 6 -57.33 8.98 -16.15
CA LEU A 6 -57.78 9.35 -17.49
C LEU A 6 -56.63 9.92 -18.35
N CYS A 7 -55.79 10.80 -17.80
CA CYS A 7 -54.62 11.34 -18.49
C CYS A 7 -53.61 10.24 -18.86
N TRP A 8 -53.30 9.32 -17.94
CA TRP A 8 -52.41 8.19 -18.19
C TRP A 8 -52.94 7.28 -19.31
N ARG A 9 -54.25 6.97 -19.30
CA ARG A 9 -54.87 6.16 -20.35
C ARG A 9 -54.80 6.85 -21.72
N TYR A 10 -55.03 8.16 -21.78
CA TYR A 10 -54.97 8.96 -23.01
C TYR A 10 -53.54 9.10 -23.57
N LEU A 11 -52.53 9.22 -22.69
CA LEU A 11 -51.12 9.28 -23.07
C LEU A 11 -50.64 7.95 -23.68
N ARG A 12 -51.10 6.82 -23.13
CA ARG A 12 -50.68 5.49 -23.60
C ARG A 12 -51.28 5.11 -24.96
N THR A 13 -52.45 5.63 -25.32
CA THR A 13 -53.07 5.39 -26.63
C THR A 13 -52.57 6.34 -27.71
N ARG A 14 -52.00 7.50 -27.37
CA ARG A 14 -51.51 8.51 -28.32
C ARG A 14 -49.98 8.56 -28.36
N TRP A 15 -49.38 7.68 -29.15
CA TRP A 15 -47.92 7.52 -29.30
C TRP A 15 -47.15 8.81 -29.61
N ILE A 16 -47.72 9.73 -30.40
CA ILE A 16 -47.09 11.02 -30.74
C ILE A 16 -46.89 11.90 -29.49
N ALA A 17 -47.85 11.90 -28.56
CA ALA A 17 -47.74 12.68 -27.32
C ALA A 17 -46.69 12.09 -26.37
N LEU A 18 -46.62 10.76 -26.30
CA LEU A 18 -45.62 10.05 -25.50
C LEU A 18 -44.19 10.29 -26.03
N ALA A 19 -44.02 10.25 -27.35
CA ALA A 19 -42.74 10.56 -27.99
C ALA A 19 -42.27 12.01 -27.70
N SER A 20 -43.20 12.97 -27.68
CA SER A 20 -42.88 14.37 -27.33
C SER A 20 -42.41 14.52 -25.89
N VAL A 21 -43.08 13.89 -24.92
CA VAL A 21 -42.67 13.94 -23.50
C VAL A 21 -41.29 13.30 -23.30
N ILE A 22 -41.04 12.14 -23.93
CA ILE A 22 -39.72 11.48 -23.86
C ILE A 22 -38.62 12.37 -24.46
N SER A 23 -38.88 13.01 -25.61
CA SER A 23 -37.93 13.91 -26.26
C SER A 23 -37.53 15.09 -25.35
N VAL A 24 -38.53 15.75 -24.74
CA VAL A 24 -38.28 16.85 -23.79
C VAL A 24 -37.57 16.33 -22.53
N THR A 25 -37.98 15.18 -22.01
CA THR A 25 -37.35 14.58 -20.81
C THR A 25 -35.90 14.23 -21.07
N LEU A 26 -35.58 13.65 -22.23
CA LEU A 26 -34.22 13.36 -22.64
C LEU A 26 -33.39 14.63 -22.77
N GLY A 27 -33.93 15.70 -23.36
CA GLY A 27 -33.24 16.99 -23.49
C GLY A 27 -32.96 17.67 -22.14
N VAL A 28 -33.92 17.63 -21.21
CA VAL A 28 -33.71 18.14 -19.84
C VAL A 28 -32.71 17.27 -19.09
N ALA A 29 -32.80 15.93 -19.23
CA ALA A 29 -31.88 15.00 -18.60
C ALA A 29 -30.44 15.21 -19.06
N THR A 30 -30.19 15.39 -20.37
CA THR A 30 -28.84 15.66 -20.87
C THR A 30 -28.29 16.99 -20.35
N MET A 31 -29.12 18.03 -20.27
CA MET A 31 -28.70 19.33 -19.70
C MET A 31 -28.32 19.20 -18.22
N ILE A 32 -29.08 18.45 -17.44
CA ILE A 32 -28.78 18.20 -16.02
C ILE A 32 -27.49 17.38 -15.88
N VAL A 33 -27.37 16.27 -16.61
CA VAL A 33 -26.21 15.36 -16.51
C VAL A 33 -24.92 16.08 -16.87
N VAL A 34 -24.89 16.86 -17.95
CA VAL A 34 -23.67 17.57 -18.37
C VAL A 34 -23.21 18.56 -17.30
N ASN A 35 -24.12 19.36 -16.74
CA ASN A 35 -23.77 20.30 -15.68
C ASN A 35 -23.32 19.57 -14.40
N ALA A 36 -23.99 18.46 -14.06
CA ALA A 36 -23.62 17.66 -12.89
C ALA A 36 -22.24 17.01 -13.04
N VAL A 37 -21.92 16.47 -14.23
CA VAL A 37 -20.62 15.85 -14.51
C VAL A 37 -19.50 16.89 -14.45
N MET A 38 -19.69 18.05 -15.06
CA MET A 38 -18.69 19.12 -15.03
C MET A 38 -18.45 19.62 -13.61
N ALA A 39 -19.52 19.87 -12.85
CA ALA A 39 -19.42 20.32 -11.46
C ALA A 39 -18.74 19.26 -10.57
N GLY A 40 -19.12 17.99 -10.71
CA GLY A 40 -18.53 16.89 -9.95
C GLY A 40 -17.04 16.71 -10.26
N PHE A 41 -16.67 16.75 -11.53
CA PHE A 41 -15.27 16.63 -11.95
C PHE A 41 -14.42 17.80 -11.44
N SER A 42 -14.88 19.03 -11.55
CA SER A 42 -14.15 20.20 -11.05
C SER A 42 -13.92 20.11 -9.54
N ASN A 43 -14.94 19.72 -8.77
CA ASN A 43 -14.82 19.57 -7.32
C ASN A 43 -13.84 18.45 -6.93
N GLU A 44 -13.92 17.30 -7.61
CA GLU A 44 -13.04 16.17 -7.35
C GLU A 44 -11.59 16.47 -7.73
N MET A 45 -11.36 17.10 -8.89
CA MET A 45 -10.01 17.52 -9.30
C MET A 45 -9.42 18.54 -8.33
N GLN A 46 -10.20 19.55 -7.94
CA GLN A 46 -9.75 20.55 -6.97
C GLN A 46 -9.38 19.88 -5.65
N THR A 47 -10.24 19.01 -5.13
CA THR A 47 -10.00 18.27 -3.87
C THR A 47 -8.75 17.40 -3.95
N ARG A 48 -8.53 16.70 -5.07
CA ARG A 48 -7.35 15.84 -5.25
C ARG A 48 -6.04 16.61 -5.36
N ILE A 49 -6.06 17.78 -5.99
CA ILE A 49 -4.86 18.62 -6.13
C ILE A 49 -4.52 19.28 -4.78
N HIS A 50 -5.51 19.78 -4.05
CA HIS A 50 -5.30 20.54 -2.81
C HIS A 50 -5.22 19.67 -1.54
N GLY A 51 -5.71 18.43 -1.55
CA GLY A 51 -5.66 17.59 -0.34
C GLY A 51 -4.23 17.18 0.07
N ILE A 52 -3.32 17.03 -0.90
CA ILE A 52 -1.95 16.57 -0.61
C ILE A 52 -0.99 17.75 -0.43
N LEU A 53 -1.21 18.86 -1.13
CA LEU A 53 -0.35 20.04 -1.13
C LEU A 53 -0.85 21.11 -0.17
N SER A 54 0.05 21.95 0.34
CA SER A 54 -0.34 23.14 1.10
C SER A 54 -0.88 24.23 0.17
N ASP A 55 -1.75 25.11 0.69
CA ASP A 55 -2.32 26.23 -0.09
C ASP A 55 -1.25 27.19 -0.61
N ILE A 56 -0.21 27.42 0.20
CA ILE A 56 0.93 28.27 -0.13
C ILE A 56 2.21 27.47 0.15
N VAL A 57 3.16 27.50 -0.78
CA VAL A 57 4.48 26.90 -0.64
C VAL A 57 5.53 27.98 -0.84
N PHE A 58 6.41 28.13 0.14
CA PHE A 58 7.61 28.96 0.01
C PHE A 58 8.76 28.06 -0.42
N GLU A 59 9.27 28.28 -1.63
CA GLU A 59 10.41 27.54 -2.17
C GLU A 59 11.59 28.49 -2.41
N SER A 60 12.79 28.00 -2.11
CA SER A 60 14.02 28.72 -2.45
C SER A 60 14.40 28.39 -3.88
N HIS A 61 14.80 29.40 -4.64
CA HIS A 61 15.36 29.21 -5.99
C HIS A 61 16.73 28.52 -5.96
N SER A 62 17.39 28.49 -4.78
CA SER A 62 18.67 27.82 -4.59
C SER A 62 18.47 26.35 -4.23
N LEU A 63 19.35 25.49 -4.74
CA LEU A 63 19.43 24.08 -4.35
C LEU A 63 19.65 23.86 -2.85
N SER A 64 20.17 24.87 -2.14
CA SER A 64 20.45 24.80 -0.70
C SER A 64 19.20 24.91 0.18
N GLY A 65 18.04 25.25 -0.39
CA GLY A 65 16.81 25.49 0.37
C GLY A 65 16.88 26.76 1.22
N PHE A 66 16.00 26.84 2.23
CA PHE A 66 16.06 27.85 3.28
C PHE A 66 16.89 27.35 4.46
N GLN A 67 17.78 28.20 4.96
CA GLN A 67 18.47 27.98 6.22
C GLN A 67 17.56 28.46 7.36
N ASP A 68 17.65 27.83 8.53
CA ASP A 68 16.85 28.16 9.72
C ASP A 68 15.33 28.26 9.44
N PRO A 69 14.63 27.11 9.36
CA PRO A 69 13.19 27.12 9.11
C PRO A 69 12.39 27.79 10.22
N GLN A 70 12.89 27.82 11.47
CA GLN A 70 12.17 28.41 12.61
C GLN A 70 12.07 29.92 12.46
N TRP A 71 13.17 30.58 12.11
CA TRP A 71 13.17 32.01 11.85
C TRP A 71 12.13 32.41 10.78
N HIS A 72 12.03 31.65 9.69
CA HIS A 72 11.06 31.91 8.62
C HIS A 72 9.61 31.73 9.11
N ILE A 73 9.35 30.69 9.91
CA ILE A 73 8.03 30.44 10.51
C ILE A 73 7.63 31.61 11.42
N ASP A 74 8.55 32.09 12.26
CA ASP A 74 8.30 33.21 13.18
C ASP A 74 8.03 34.53 12.44
N GLU A 75 8.78 34.81 11.37
CA GLU A 75 8.59 36.03 10.58
C GLU A 75 7.26 36.02 9.82
N ILE A 76 6.87 34.87 9.25
CA ILE A 76 5.58 34.71 8.58
C ILE A 76 4.43 34.82 9.59
N ASN A 77 4.58 34.22 10.79
CA ASN A 77 3.61 34.37 11.87
C ASN A 77 3.48 35.83 12.34
N ARG A 78 4.56 36.61 12.33
CA ARG A 78 4.49 38.04 12.65
C ARG A 78 3.69 38.82 11.61
N ALA A 79 3.79 38.45 10.33
CA ALA A 79 3.11 39.13 9.24
C ALA A 79 1.62 38.77 9.13
N ALA A 80 1.25 37.51 9.36
CA ALA A 80 -0.09 37.00 9.08
C ALA A 80 -0.61 35.92 10.05
N GLY A 81 -0.06 35.83 11.27
CA GLY A 81 -0.35 34.77 12.25
C GLY A 81 -1.85 34.45 12.43
N ASP A 82 -2.69 35.48 12.50
CA ASP A 82 -4.14 35.31 12.72
C ASP A 82 -4.87 34.63 11.55
N GLN A 83 -4.27 34.62 10.35
CA GLN A 83 -4.83 34.03 9.13
C GLN A 83 -4.22 32.65 8.81
N ILE A 84 -3.24 32.20 9.58
CA ILE A 84 -2.49 30.98 9.32
C ILE A 84 -3.09 29.82 10.14
N ALA A 85 -3.65 28.83 9.45
CA ALA A 85 -4.19 27.63 10.09
C ALA A 85 -3.08 26.67 10.58
N GLY A 86 -1.95 26.64 9.88
CA GLY A 86 -0.80 25.80 10.23
C GLY A 86 0.38 26.02 9.29
N MET A 87 1.57 25.70 9.77
CA MET A 87 2.82 25.76 8.99
C MET A 87 3.70 24.57 9.32
N THR A 88 4.39 24.04 8.31
CA THR A 88 5.35 22.94 8.47
C THR A 88 6.59 23.22 7.60
N PRO A 89 7.81 22.99 8.13
CA PRO A 89 8.98 22.92 7.29
C PRO A 89 9.00 21.59 6.54
N THR A 90 9.35 21.63 5.25
CA THR A 90 9.44 20.45 4.39
C THR A 90 10.67 20.55 3.51
N VAL A 91 11.33 19.41 3.26
CA VAL A 91 12.50 19.31 2.38
C VAL A 91 12.17 18.32 1.27
N ALA A 92 12.09 18.79 0.02
CA ALA A 92 11.82 17.94 -1.14
C ALA A 92 13.05 17.88 -2.05
N VAL A 93 13.67 16.71 -2.18
CA VAL A 93 14.90 16.52 -2.97
C VAL A 93 14.75 15.31 -3.90
N PRO A 94 15.05 15.43 -5.20
CA PRO A 94 15.15 14.30 -6.10
C PRO A 94 16.25 13.32 -5.63
N ALA A 95 15.92 12.04 -5.53
CA ALA A 95 16.84 11.00 -5.07
C ALA A 95 16.72 9.73 -5.92
N MET A 96 17.66 8.80 -5.75
CA MET A 96 17.61 7.46 -6.32
C MET A 96 17.52 6.43 -5.20
N LEU A 97 16.48 5.59 -5.25
CA LEU A 97 16.30 4.47 -4.34
C LEU A 97 16.72 3.18 -5.04
N SER A 98 17.74 2.51 -4.50
CA SER A 98 18.19 1.20 -4.96
C SER A 98 17.75 0.12 -3.97
N PHE A 99 17.04 -0.90 -4.46
CA PHE A 99 16.57 -2.03 -3.65
C PHE A 99 16.65 -3.34 -4.45
N GLN A 100 16.67 -4.46 -3.74
CA GLN A 100 16.72 -5.78 -4.38
C GLN A 100 15.32 -6.39 -4.51
N VAL A 101 15.00 -6.86 -5.72
CA VAL A 101 13.81 -7.66 -6.01
C VAL A 101 14.25 -8.96 -6.63
N ARG A 102 13.93 -10.10 -5.99
CA ARG A 102 14.31 -11.44 -6.47
C ARG A 102 15.82 -11.57 -6.78
N GLY A 103 16.67 -10.93 -5.96
CA GLY A 103 18.13 -10.96 -6.12
C GLY A 103 18.69 -10.06 -7.23
N GLN A 104 17.87 -9.23 -7.88
CA GLN A 104 18.31 -8.23 -8.85
C GLN A 104 18.22 -6.83 -8.22
N TRP A 105 19.27 -6.02 -8.42
CA TRP A 105 19.25 -4.61 -8.01
C TRP A 105 18.38 -3.80 -8.98
N VAL A 106 17.40 -3.08 -8.43
CA VAL A 106 16.54 -2.16 -9.16
C VAL A 106 16.75 -0.77 -8.57
N THR A 107 17.16 0.17 -9.42
CA THR A 107 17.28 1.59 -9.06
C THR A 107 16.09 2.35 -9.63
N ARG A 108 15.38 3.11 -8.78
CA ARG A 108 14.29 3.99 -9.20
C ARG A 108 14.57 5.41 -8.74
N GLN A 109 14.31 6.37 -9.63
CA GLN A 109 14.25 7.77 -9.25
C GLN A 109 13.00 7.99 -8.38
N VAL A 110 13.16 8.70 -7.27
CA VAL A 110 12.12 9.01 -6.30
C VAL A 110 12.25 10.47 -5.87
N MET A 111 11.14 11.08 -5.44
CA MET A 111 11.20 12.34 -4.71
C MET A 111 11.28 12.01 -3.22
N PHE A 112 12.37 12.41 -2.58
CA PHE A 112 12.53 12.25 -1.14
C PHE A 112 11.99 13.49 -0.43
N ILE A 113 10.99 13.29 0.43
CA ILE A 113 10.32 14.37 1.15
C ILE A 113 10.56 14.15 2.64
N GLY A 114 11.30 15.06 3.26
CA GLY A 114 11.45 15.15 4.71
C GLY A 114 10.35 16.05 5.28
N ILE A 115 9.61 15.55 6.26
CA ILE A 115 8.50 16.27 6.90
C ILE A 115 8.68 16.28 8.42
N ASP A 116 8.13 17.31 9.08
CA ASP A 116 7.97 17.30 10.53
C ASP A 116 6.67 16.54 10.92
N PRO A 117 6.77 15.40 11.62
CA PRO A 117 5.59 14.62 12.01
C PRO A 117 4.61 15.37 12.93
N LYS A 118 5.07 16.43 13.63
CA LYS A 118 4.20 17.16 14.57
C LYS A 118 3.28 18.15 13.86
N THR A 119 3.80 18.85 12.86
CA THR A 119 3.12 19.98 12.24
C THR A 119 2.53 19.64 10.87
N HIS A 120 3.09 18.66 10.15
CA HIS A 120 2.67 18.36 8.78
C HIS A 120 1.21 17.91 8.65
N ALA A 121 0.63 17.26 9.67
CA ALA A 121 -0.78 16.85 9.65
C ALA A 121 -1.75 18.05 9.69
N GLN A 122 -1.29 19.23 10.11
CA GLN A 122 -2.12 20.44 10.17
C GLN A 122 -2.21 21.15 8.81
N VAL A 123 -1.26 20.87 7.92
CA VAL A 123 -1.06 21.59 6.64
C VAL A 123 -1.41 20.74 5.43
N SER A 124 -1.50 19.41 5.60
CA SER A 124 -1.79 18.46 4.53
C SER A 124 -2.73 17.38 5.02
N ASP A 125 -3.66 16.92 4.16
CA ASP A 125 -4.54 15.80 4.46
C ASP A 125 -3.81 14.45 4.41
N PHE A 126 -2.48 14.43 4.21
CA PHE A 126 -1.63 13.23 4.19
C PHE A 126 -1.97 12.23 5.31
N GLY A 127 -2.20 12.71 6.53
CA GLY A 127 -2.52 11.88 7.68
C GLY A 127 -3.77 11.00 7.47
N ARG A 128 -4.78 11.49 6.74
CA ARG A 128 -6.04 10.77 6.47
C ARG A 128 -5.82 9.53 5.61
N TYR A 129 -4.78 9.53 4.79
CA TYR A 129 -4.46 8.46 3.85
C TYR A 129 -3.53 7.39 4.44
N LEU A 130 -3.06 7.56 5.68
CA LEU A 130 -2.23 6.56 6.34
C LEU A 130 -3.05 5.31 6.67
N GLN A 131 -2.43 4.14 6.53
CA GLN A 131 -3.13 2.85 6.71
C GLN A 131 -3.28 2.43 8.17
N HIS A 132 -2.44 2.97 9.06
CA HIS A 132 -2.50 2.62 10.48
C HIS A 132 -3.31 3.71 11.21
N PRO A 133 -4.35 3.35 12.00
CA PRO A 133 -5.26 4.32 12.61
C PRO A 133 -4.53 5.28 13.55
N ALA A 134 -3.63 4.77 14.40
CA ALA A 134 -2.84 5.64 15.30
C ALA A 134 -1.93 6.64 14.55
N ASN A 135 -1.54 6.34 13.30
CA ASN A 135 -0.73 7.27 12.52
C ASN A 135 -1.57 8.40 11.90
N ARG A 136 -2.91 8.24 11.83
CA ARG A 136 -3.83 9.29 11.37
C ARG A 136 -4.06 10.35 12.43
N GLU A 137 -4.02 9.96 13.71
CA GLU A 137 -4.13 10.90 14.84
C GLU A 137 -2.83 11.67 15.02
N GLN A 138 -1.69 10.96 15.05
CA GLN A 138 -0.36 11.56 15.14
C GLN A 138 0.59 10.84 14.19
N LEU A 139 1.19 11.60 13.26
CA LEU A 139 2.13 11.05 12.30
C LEU A 139 3.30 10.39 13.04
N SER A 140 3.55 9.12 12.71
CA SER A 140 4.74 8.39 13.12
C SER A 140 5.20 7.53 11.95
N PHE A 141 6.49 7.58 11.68
CA PHE A 141 7.16 6.75 10.69
C PHE A 141 7.73 5.46 11.29
N ASP A 142 7.56 5.28 12.61
CA ASP A 142 7.97 4.07 13.27
C ASP A 142 7.14 2.90 12.78
N LEU A 143 7.84 1.80 12.53
CA LEU A 143 7.20 0.60 12.09
C LEU A 143 6.40 -0.01 13.25
N ARG A 144 5.11 -0.24 13.02
CA ARG A 144 4.20 -0.79 14.04
C ARG A 144 4.28 -2.33 14.08
N GLU A 145 3.87 -2.89 15.22
CA GLU A 145 3.80 -4.34 15.46
C GLU A 145 2.57 -5.02 14.81
N GLY A 146 1.74 -4.27 14.09
CA GLY A 146 0.51 -4.75 13.44
C GLY A 146 -0.56 -3.66 13.44
N GLY A 147 -1.82 -4.05 13.35
CA GLY A 147 -2.96 -3.13 13.51
C GLY A 147 -3.22 -2.21 12.32
N TYR A 148 -2.75 -2.59 11.14
CA TYR A 148 -3.07 -1.87 9.91
C TYR A 148 -4.49 -2.20 9.47
N ASP A 149 -5.13 -1.21 8.85
CA ASP A 149 -6.48 -1.35 8.38
C ASP A 149 -6.59 -2.43 7.30
N THR A 150 -7.43 -3.43 7.57
CA THR A 150 -7.81 -4.45 6.59
C THR A 150 -8.97 -3.99 5.72
N ILE A 151 -9.76 -3.02 6.17
CA ILE A 151 -10.85 -2.38 5.42
C ILE A 151 -10.39 -0.99 5.04
N ASP A 152 -10.67 -0.55 3.81
CA ASP A 152 -10.27 0.77 3.37
C ASP A 152 -11.02 1.86 4.15
N SER A 153 -10.29 2.70 4.90
CA SER A 153 -10.85 3.78 5.70
C SER A 153 -11.53 4.86 4.85
N GLN A 154 -11.20 4.95 3.56
CA GLN A 154 -11.78 5.93 2.64
C GLN A 154 -13.07 5.43 1.98
N ASN A 155 -13.30 4.11 1.94
CA ASN A 155 -14.52 3.53 1.40
C ASN A 155 -14.90 2.26 2.18
N PRO A 156 -15.55 2.40 3.34
CA PRO A 156 -15.87 1.26 4.20
C PRO A 156 -16.99 0.37 3.66
N THR A 157 -17.78 0.83 2.68
CA THR A 157 -19.05 0.20 2.29
C THR A 157 -18.91 -0.81 1.14
N GLU A 158 -17.92 -0.66 0.27
CA GLU A 158 -17.82 -1.44 -0.98
C GLU A 158 -16.50 -2.20 -1.18
N THR A 159 -15.57 -2.15 -0.21
CA THR A 159 -14.20 -2.62 -0.44
C THR A 159 -13.96 -4.05 0.09
N PRO A 160 -13.38 -4.97 -0.71
CA PRO A 160 -12.96 -6.27 -0.20
C PRO A 160 -11.90 -6.11 0.89
N THR A 161 -12.03 -6.90 1.96
CA THR A 161 -11.07 -6.95 3.06
C THR A 161 -9.68 -7.34 2.54
N ARG A 162 -8.65 -6.66 3.02
CA ARG A 162 -7.22 -6.86 2.71
C ARG A 162 -6.55 -7.65 3.86
N PRO A 163 -6.73 -8.98 3.95
CA PRO A 163 -6.16 -9.78 5.06
C PRO A 163 -4.63 -9.75 5.11
N ALA A 164 -3.97 -9.45 3.98
CA ALA A 164 -2.52 -9.29 3.92
C ALA A 164 -1.99 -8.12 4.79
N LEU A 165 -2.82 -7.10 5.07
CA LEU A 165 -2.42 -5.95 5.88
C LEU A 165 -2.45 -6.24 7.38
N GLU A 166 -3.21 -7.23 7.83
CA GLU A 166 -3.30 -7.60 9.25
C GLU A 166 -1.92 -7.89 9.87
N HIS A 167 -1.06 -8.57 9.10
CA HIS A 167 0.29 -8.96 9.51
C HIS A 167 1.38 -8.00 9.02
N ALA A 168 1.00 -6.86 8.42
CA ALA A 168 1.96 -5.85 7.98
C ALA A 168 2.71 -5.25 9.18
N GLY A 169 3.87 -4.63 8.91
CA GLY A 169 4.72 -4.07 9.97
C GLY A 169 5.93 -4.93 10.33
N TRP A 170 6.24 -5.00 11.62
CA TRP A 170 7.27 -5.89 12.17
C TRP A 170 6.97 -7.38 12.01
N PRO A 171 5.73 -7.88 12.19
CA PRO A 171 5.43 -9.30 12.05
C PRO A 171 5.81 -9.85 10.67
N HIS A 172 5.40 -9.16 9.59
CA HIS A 172 5.78 -9.52 8.23
C HIS A 172 7.31 -9.56 8.05
N ARG A 173 8.05 -8.58 8.58
CA ARG A 173 9.52 -8.54 8.45
C ARG A 173 10.20 -9.68 9.21
N ARG A 174 9.76 -9.98 10.44
CA ARG A 174 10.24 -11.12 11.23
C ARG A 174 9.95 -12.44 10.53
N MET A 175 8.73 -12.60 10.01
CA MET A 175 8.32 -13.77 9.23
C MET A 175 9.18 -13.94 7.97
N ARG A 176 9.44 -12.84 7.25
CA ARG A 176 10.29 -12.86 6.04
C ARG A 176 11.71 -13.33 6.36
N VAL A 177 12.33 -12.78 7.40
CA VAL A 177 13.68 -13.18 7.85
C VAL A 177 13.72 -14.64 8.27
N ASN A 178 12.71 -15.10 9.03
CA ASN A 178 12.64 -16.51 9.43
C ASN A 178 12.52 -17.45 8.22
N ARG A 179 11.68 -17.09 7.24
CA ARG A 179 11.53 -17.84 5.98
C ARG A 179 12.82 -17.88 5.16
N GLU A 180 13.55 -16.76 5.09
CA GLU A 180 14.85 -16.67 4.43
C GLU A 180 15.90 -17.58 5.11
N ARG A 181 15.90 -17.67 6.44
CA ARG A 181 16.78 -18.59 7.21
C ARG A 181 16.46 -20.05 6.91
N LEU A 182 15.20 -20.47 7.05
CA LEU A 182 14.80 -21.86 6.77
C LEU A 182 15.10 -22.29 5.33
N TRP A 183 14.96 -21.35 4.38
CA TRP A 183 15.31 -21.60 2.99
C TRP A 183 16.82 -21.82 2.81
N LYS A 184 17.65 -20.99 3.46
CA LYS A 184 19.11 -21.15 3.47
C LYS A 184 19.53 -22.47 4.10
N GLU A 185 18.99 -22.81 5.27
CA GLU A 185 19.28 -24.08 5.96
C GLU A 185 18.93 -25.28 5.08
N ARG A 186 17.80 -25.24 4.38
CA ARG A 186 17.39 -26.32 3.46
C ARG A 186 18.29 -26.43 2.23
N LEU A 187 18.77 -25.31 1.70
CA LEU A 187 19.75 -25.29 0.61
C LEU A 187 21.10 -25.85 1.08
N GLU A 188 21.56 -25.43 2.25
CA GLU A 188 22.81 -25.91 2.86
C GLU A 188 22.73 -27.40 3.16
N SER A 189 21.64 -27.88 3.78
CA SER A 189 21.45 -29.31 4.05
C SER A 189 21.40 -30.14 2.76
N LYS A 190 20.77 -29.62 1.71
CA LYS A 190 20.71 -30.29 0.41
C LYS A 190 22.10 -30.34 -0.24
N ASN A 191 22.82 -29.22 -0.25
CA ASN A 191 24.19 -29.16 -0.73
C ASN A 191 25.12 -30.06 0.08
N SER A 192 24.98 -30.14 1.40
CA SER A 192 25.76 -31.03 2.27
C SER A 192 25.41 -32.51 2.06
N ALA A 193 24.15 -32.84 1.74
CA ALA A 193 23.77 -34.21 1.39
C ALA A 193 24.28 -34.61 -0.01
N GLU A 194 24.30 -33.69 -0.97
CA GLU A 194 24.87 -33.90 -2.31
C GLU A 194 26.41 -33.95 -2.30
N ASN A 195 27.07 -33.13 -1.46
CA ASN A 195 28.53 -33.15 -1.26
C ASN A 195 28.98 -34.13 -0.17
N SER A 196 28.06 -34.85 0.48
CA SER A 196 28.46 -35.99 1.30
C SER A 196 29.07 -37.00 0.34
N PRO A 197 30.33 -37.41 0.51
CA PRO A 197 30.93 -38.38 -0.38
C PRO A 197 30.00 -39.59 -0.36
N ALA A 198 29.43 -39.95 -1.52
CA ALA A 198 28.73 -41.20 -1.69
C ALA A 198 29.61 -42.25 -1.00
N ARG A 199 29.06 -42.98 -0.01
CA ARG A 199 29.79 -44.00 0.77
C ARG A 199 30.87 -44.59 -0.12
N SER A 200 32.15 -44.45 0.27
CA SER A 200 33.24 -44.90 -0.60
C SER A 200 32.92 -46.31 -1.09
N VAL A 201 33.25 -46.63 -2.34
CA VAL A 201 32.93 -47.94 -2.91
C VAL A 201 33.37 -49.06 -1.95
N ASP A 202 34.48 -48.87 -1.24
CA ASP A 202 34.97 -49.74 -0.17
C ASP A 202 33.97 -49.94 0.99
N GLN A 203 33.34 -48.87 1.51
CA GLN A 203 32.31 -48.98 2.54
C GLN A 203 31.02 -49.65 2.05
N GLN A 204 30.71 -49.54 0.75
CA GLN A 204 29.56 -50.24 0.16
C GLN A 204 29.86 -51.73 -0.03
N VAL A 205 31.08 -52.06 -0.45
CA VAL A 205 31.56 -53.44 -0.61
C VAL A 205 31.66 -54.15 0.74
N ASP A 206 32.21 -53.51 1.78
CA ASP A 206 32.28 -54.07 3.14
C ASP A 206 30.89 -54.33 3.75
N ALA A 207 29.94 -53.42 3.55
CA ALA A 207 28.57 -53.61 4.01
C ALA A 207 27.85 -54.76 3.28
N MET A 208 28.15 -54.97 2.00
CA MET A 208 27.57 -56.05 1.19
C MET A 208 28.21 -57.42 1.51
N LEU A 209 29.51 -57.45 1.79
CA LEU A 209 30.22 -58.62 2.29
C LEU A 209 29.72 -59.02 3.69
N ALA A 210 29.55 -58.06 4.60
CA ALA A 210 28.98 -58.31 5.93
C ALA A 210 27.53 -58.83 5.89
N ALA A 211 26.73 -58.43 4.90
CA ALA A 211 25.38 -58.92 4.71
C ALA A 211 25.29 -60.31 4.03
N THR A 212 26.38 -60.78 3.42
CA THR A 212 26.42 -62.05 2.66
C THR A 212 27.20 -63.15 3.39
N SER A 213 27.94 -62.83 4.46
CA SER A 213 28.59 -63.84 5.30
C SER A 213 27.55 -64.69 6.05
N PRO A 214 27.51 -66.02 5.85
CA PRO A 214 26.66 -66.90 6.65
C PRO A 214 27.18 -66.93 8.09
N ALA A 215 26.26 -66.83 9.05
CA ALA A 215 26.56 -67.04 10.46
C ALA A 215 27.00 -68.50 10.63
N ASP A 216 28.30 -68.72 10.84
CA ASP A 216 28.85 -70.05 11.09
C ASP A 216 28.53 -70.43 12.54
N ASP A 217 27.54 -71.29 12.67
CA ASP A 217 27.04 -71.91 13.90
C ASP A 217 28.11 -72.90 14.39
N SER A 218 28.79 -72.55 15.48
CA SER A 218 29.82 -73.40 16.08
C SER A 218 29.21 -74.32 17.13
N SER A 219 28.81 -75.52 16.70
CA SER A 219 28.47 -76.63 17.59
C SER A 219 29.66 -77.59 17.79
N GLU A 220 30.14 -77.62 19.04
CA GLU A 220 30.58 -78.81 19.82
C GLU A 220 31.83 -79.63 19.39
N THR A 221 32.91 -79.46 20.19
CA THR A 221 33.72 -80.45 20.98
C THR A 221 33.71 -81.97 20.65
N PRO A 222 34.62 -82.81 21.21
CA PRO A 222 36.05 -82.68 21.56
C PRO A 222 36.88 -83.93 21.19
N SER A 223 38.21 -83.92 21.40
CA SER A 223 39.03 -85.03 21.95
C SER A 223 40.43 -84.54 22.27
#